data_AF-A0A1H5ZPH7-F1
#
_entry.id   AF-A0A1H5ZPH7-F1
#
_cell.length_a   1.000
_cell.length_b   1.000
_cell.length_c   1.000
_cell.angle_alpha   90.00
_cell.angle_beta   90.00
_cell.angle_gamma   90.00
#
_symmetry.space_group_name_H-M   'P 1'
#
loop_
_entity.id
_entity.type
_entity.pdbx_description
1 polymer ?
#
loop_
_entity_poly.entity_id
_entity_poly.type
_entity_poly.pdbx_seq_one_letter_code
_entity_poly.pdbx_strand_id
1 'polypeptide(L)'
;MGSLSNVGTPDGWAGMLIGAEHLSKDPNSNLDSLSEWEQKIIFDFDQTVPIIVHEYVHLQQKNASESTLLDLAIMEGAADFITHLILGQPTDPRVFDFGVANEEKLWVQFETQMNGENTDDWLFNTDNPETGYPGNLGYFIGFRICESYYHQAVDKKSAIKEMLEIRDFEKFLKDSAYGSKY
;
A
#
# COMPACT_ATOMS: atom_id res chain seq x y z
N MET A 1 -18.50 -9.34 -14.35
CA MET A 1 -17.62 -8.21 -14.72
C MET A 1 -18.38 -6.95 -14.37
N GLY A 2 -17.84 -6.17 -13.43
CA GLY A 2 -18.52 -5.06 -12.76
C GLY A 2 -19.21 -5.51 -11.47
N SER A 3 -18.45 -5.82 -10.43
CA SER A 3 -18.94 -5.83 -9.05
C SER A 3 -18.04 -4.88 -8.25
N LEU A 4 -18.64 -4.04 -7.41
CA LEU A 4 -17.97 -3.03 -6.55
C LEU A 4 -17.13 -3.68 -5.43
N SER A 5 -16.50 -4.81 -5.72
CA SER A 5 -15.77 -5.63 -4.76
C SER A 5 -14.26 -5.49 -4.89
N ASN A 6 -13.76 -4.86 -5.96
CA ASN A 6 -12.32 -4.64 -6.11
C ASN A 6 -11.99 -3.42 -6.99
N VAL A 7 -11.05 -2.59 -6.54
CA VAL A 7 -10.63 -1.35 -7.21
C VAL A 7 -9.61 -1.67 -8.31
N GLY A 8 -8.67 -2.54 -8.00
CA GLY A 8 -7.64 -3.06 -8.90
C GLY A 8 -7.26 -4.49 -8.51
N THR A 9 -6.91 -5.33 -9.48
CA THR A 9 -6.38 -6.69 -9.22
C THR A 9 -5.59 -7.18 -10.43
N PRO A 10 -4.44 -7.86 -10.23
CA PRO A 10 -3.81 -8.64 -11.30
C PRO A 10 -4.66 -9.88 -11.59
N ASP A 11 -5.16 -10.04 -12.82
CA ASP A 11 -6.05 -11.15 -13.20
C ASP A 11 -5.33 -12.50 -13.44
N GLY A 12 -4.11 -12.64 -12.92
CA GLY A 12 -3.30 -13.85 -12.98
C GLY A 12 -2.69 -14.17 -14.35
N TRP A 13 -3.24 -13.72 -15.48
CA TRP A 13 -2.73 -14.08 -16.82
C TRP A 13 -3.00 -13.10 -17.98
N ALA A 14 -3.82 -12.04 -17.84
CA ALA A 14 -4.25 -11.16 -18.93
C ALA A 14 -4.09 -9.64 -18.68
N GLY A 15 -3.64 -9.21 -17.51
CA GLY A 15 -3.20 -7.83 -17.23
C GLY A 15 -3.80 -7.22 -15.97
N MET A 16 -3.85 -5.89 -15.95
CA MET A 16 -4.42 -5.09 -14.87
C MET A 16 -5.90 -4.82 -15.15
N LEU A 17 -6.76 -5.18 -14.21
CA LEU A 17 -8.17 -4.82 -14.22
C LEU A 17 -8.37 -3.65 -13.26
N ILE A 18 -8.95 -2.56 -13.74
CA ILE A 18 -9.36 -1.41 -12.92
C ILE A 18 -10.85 -1.19 -13.11
N GLY A 19 -11.59 -1.16 -12.01
CA GLY A 19 -13.01 -0.82 -12.02
C GLY A 19 -13.18 0.67 -12.24
N ALA A 20 -13.40 1.09 -13.49
CA ALA A 20 -13.56 2.50 -13.85
C ALA A 20 -14.74 3.18 -13.11
N GLU A 21 -15.73 2.41 -12.67
CA GLU A 21 -16.83 2.86 -11.83
C GLU A 21 -16.37 3.47 -10.49
N HIS A 22 -15.26 2.97 -9.93
CA HIS A 22 -14.67 3.47 -8.69
C HIS A 22 -13.93 4.80 -8.89
N LEU A 23 -13.59 5.20 -10.12
CA LEU A 23 -12.70 6.34 -10.42
C LEU A 23 -13.44 7.50 -11.08
N SER A 24 -14.67 7.75 -10.65
CA SER A 24 -15.62 8.62 -11.36
C SER A 24 -16.19 9.76 -10.52
N LYS A 25 -15.74 9.95 -9.27
CA LYS A 25 -16.26 11.00 -8.40
C LYS A 25 -15.72 12.38 -8.79
N ASP A 26 -16.65 13.31 -8.93
CA ASP A 26 -16.44 14.74 -9.06
C ASP A 26 -16.92 15.43 -7.78
N PRO A 27 -16.41 16.63 -7.41
CA PRO A 27 -16.92 17.38 -6.26
C PRO A 27 -18.45 17.61 -6.25
N ASN A 28 -19.12 17.51 -7.41
CA ASN A 28 -20.57 17.67 -7.54
C ASN A 28 -21.34 16.33 -7.66
N SER A 29 -20.67 15.19 -7.54
CA SER A 29 -21.32 13.88 -7.61
C SER A 29 -22.31 13.70 -6.45
N ASN A 30 -23.57 13.36 -6.77
CA ASN A 30 -24.57 12.98 -5.77
C ASN A 30 -24.38 11.50 -5.40
N LEU A 31 -24.04 11.23 -4.14
CA LEU A 31 -23.79 9.89 -3.61
C LEU A 31 -24.90 9.39 -2.67
N ASP A 32 -26.00 10.13 -2.51
CA ASP A 32 -27.06 9.87 -1.51
C ASP A 32 -27.73 8.49 -1.68
N SER A 33 -27.67 7.92 -2.89
CA SER A 33 -28.26 6.62 -3.20
C SER A 33 -27.33 5.43 -2.93
N LEU A 34 -26.09 5.69 -2.51
CA LEU A 34 -25.06 4.68 -2.24
C LEU A 34 -24.96 4.38 -0.74
N SER A 35 -24.67 3.13 -0.40
CA SER A 35 -24.34 2.72 0.97
C SER A 35 -23.04 3.37 1.47
N GLU A 36 -22.86 3.43 2.79
CA GLU A 36 -21.62 3.95 3.38
C GLU A 36 -20.36 3.25 2.88
N TRP A 37 -20.46 1.95 2.56
CA TRP A 37 -19.38 1.19 1.94
C TRP A 37 -19.09 1.68 0.52
N GLU A 38 -20.12 1.78 -0.32
CA GLU A 38 -19.98 2.22 -1.71
C GLU A 38 -19.43 3.65 -1.80
N GLN A 39 -19.84 4.53 -0.89
CA GLN A 39 -19.30 5.90 -0.83
C GLN A 39 -17.80 5.94 -0.51
N LYS A 40 -17.28 4.96 0.25
CA LYS A 40 -15.86 4.87 0.62
C LYS A 40 -14.96 4.34 -0.49
N ILE A 41 -15.54 3.60 -1.44
CA ILE A 41 -14.79 2.98 -2.54
C ILE A 41 -14.98 3.69 -3.88
N ILE A 42 -15.61 4.86 -3.90
CA ILE A 42 -15.61 5.74 -5.07
C ILE A 42 -14.63 6.89 -4.80
N PHE A 43 -13.55 6.89 -5.57
CA PHE A 43 -12.46 7.82 -5.52
C PHE A 43 -12.68 8.99 -6.47
N ASP A 44 -12.10 10.12 -6.08
CA ASP A 44 -12.04 11.31 -6.91
C ASP A 44 -11.26 11.00 -8.20
N PHE A 45 -11.66 11.63 -9.30
CA PHE A 45 -11.06 11.36 -10.61
C PHE A 45 -9.54 11.59 -10.64
N ASP A 46 -9.01 12.47 -9.77
CA ASP A 46 -7.58 12.72 -9.62
C ASP A 46 -6.78 11.53 -9.08
N GLN A 47 -7.43 10.60 -8.37
CA GLN A 47 -6.85 9.34 -7.87
C GLN A 47 -6.63 8.30 -8.97
N THR A 48 -7.20 8.52 -10.16
CA THR A 48 -7.11 7.58 -11.29
C THR A 48 -5.66 7.27 -11.67
N VAL A 49 -4.82 8.30 -11.83
CA VAL A 49 -3.42 8.10 -12.25
C VAL A 49 -2.59 7.42 -11.14
N PRO A 50 -2.63 7.87 -9.87
CA PRO A 50 -2.00 7.15 -8.76
C PRO A 50 -2.37 5.66 -8.70
N ILE A 51 -3.66 5.34 -8.77
CA ILE A 51 -4.15 3.94 -8.70
C ILE A 51 -3.64 3.13 -9.90
N ILE A 52 -3.69 3.68 -11.13
CA ILE A 52 -3.15 2.98 -12.31
C ILE A 52 -1.66 2.66 -12.14
N VAL A 53 -0.88 3.60 -11.61
CA VAL A 53 0.57 3.39 -11.42
C VAL A 53 0.83 2.35 -10.33
N HIS A 54 0.09 2.40 -9.21
CA HIS A 54 0.17 1.42 -8.13
C HIS A 54 -0.07 -0.01 -8.63
N GLU A 55 -1.20 -0.21 -9.31
CA GLU A 55 -1.59 -1.51 -9.88
C GLU A 55 -0.61 -1.97 -10.97
N TYR A 56 -0.05 -1.04 -11.74
CA TYR A 56 0.99 -1.37 -12.71
C TYR A 56 2.28 -1.86 -12.04
N VAL A 57 2.63 -1.35 -10.86
CA VAL A 57 3.78 -1.85 -10.09
C VAL A 57 3.54 -3.29 -9.65
N HIS A 58 2.33 -3.64 -9.20
CA HIS A 58 1.99 -5.02 -8.86
C HIS A 58 2.19 -5.97 -10.05
N LEU A 59 1.88 -5.56 -11.28
CA LEU A 59 2.18 -6.37 -12.48
C LEU A 59 3.68 -6.63 -12.69
N GLN A 60 4.55 -5.75 -12.19
CA GLN A 60 6.00 -5.91 -12.30
C GLN A 60 6.60 -6.73 -11.15
N GLN A 61 5.90 -6.87 -10.03
CA GLN A 61 6.38 -7.62 -8.87
C GLN A 61 6.43 -9.12 -9.19
N LYS A 62 7.62 -9.70 -9.06
CA LYS A 62 7.92 -11.12 -9.26
C LYS A 62 8.44 -11.73 -7.97
N ASN A 63 7.89 -11.27 -6.85
CA ASN A 63 8.34 -11.59 -5.50
C ASN A 63 8.04 -13.06 -5.14
N ALA A 64 8.62 -13.54 -4.05
CA ALA A 64 8.19 -14.80 -3.44
C ALA A 64 6.75 -14.65 -2.92
N SER A 65 6.02 -15.76 -2.84
CA SER A 65 4.66 -15.76 -2.31
C SER A 65 4.60 -15.19 -0.90
N GLU A 66 3.59 -14.37 -0.68
CA GLU A 66 3.32 -13.68 0.57
C GLU A 66 2.56 -14.61 1.51
N SER A 67 2.97 -14.61 2.78
CA SER A 67 2.35 -15.44 3.82
C SER A 67 2.14 -14.70 5.13
N THR A 68 2.91 -13.64 5.37
CA THR A 68 2.87 -12.88 6.61
C THR A 68 2.41 -11.44 6.39
N LEU A 69 2.06 -10.77 7.49
CA LEU A 69 1.81 -9.34 7.51
C LEU A 69 3.01 -8.55 6.98
N LEU A 70 4.25 -8.95 7.28
CA LEU A 70 5.45 -8.32 6.76
C LEU A 70 5.51 -8.38 5.23
N ASP A 71 5.29 -9.58 4.67
CA ASP A 71 5.36 -9.81 3.23
C ASP A 71 4.37 -8.91 2.49
N LEU A 72 3.10 -8.95 2.92
CA LEU A 72 2.01 -8.18 2.32
C LEU A 72 2.21 -6.67 2.50
N ALA A 73 2.65 -6.21 3.67
CA ALA A 73 2.94 -4.80 3.90
C ALA A 73 4.06 -4.30 2.97
N ILE A 74 5.17 -5.05 2.83
CA ILE A 74 6.26 -4.68 1.92
C ILE A 74 5.79 -4.67 0.46
N MET A 75 4.94 -5.62 0.07
CA MET A 75 4.38 -5.69 -1.28
C MET A 75 3.57 -4.44 -1.64
N GLU A 76 2.59 -4.10 -0.81
CA GLU A 76 1.75 -2.90 -0.98
C GLU A 76 2.57 -1.63 -0.86
N GLY A 77 3.45 -1.58 0.14
CA GLY A 77 4.34 -0.44 0.38
C GLY A 77 5.34 -0.20 -0.75
N ALA A 78 5.83 -1.24 -1.43
CA ALA A 78 6.67 -1.11 -2.60
C ALA A 78 5.89 -0.53 -3.79
N ALA A 79 4.63 -0.92 -3.97
CA ALA A 79 3.76 -0.36 -5.00
C ALA A 79 3.47 1.13 -4.75
N ASP A 80 3.14 1.50 -3.51
CA ASP A 80 2.96 2.90 -3.11
C ASP A 80 4.26 3.71 -3.25
N PHE A 81 5.39 3.16 -2.80
CA PHE A 81 6.66 3.89 -2.82
C PHE A 81 7.16 4.15 -4.25
N ILE A 82 7.08 3.15 -5.14
CA ILE A 82 7.46 3.33 -6.54
C ILE A 82 6.49 4.31 -7.23
N THR A 83 5.19 4.25 -6.91
CA THR A 83 4.21 5.24 -7.36
C THR A 83 4.58 6.65 -6.90
N HIS A 84 4.98 6.81 -5.64
CA HIS A 84 5.47 8.07 -5.09
C HIS A 84 6.73 8.57 -5.82
N LEU A 85 7.69 7.69 -6.15
CA LEU A 85 8.87 8.08 -6.93
C LEU A 85 8.51 8.60 -8.34
N ILE A 86 7.43 8.08 -8.94
CA ILE A 86 6.98 8.47 -10.29
C ILE A 86 6.16 9.76 -10.25
N LEU A 87 5.25 9.90 -9.29
CA LEU A 87 4.25 10.97 -9.25
C LEU A 87 4.61 12.11 -8.28
N GLY A 88 5.54 11.88 -7.35
CA GLY A 88 6.02 12.88 -6.38
C GLY A 88 5.09 13.09 -5.18
N GLN A 89 4.05 12.27 -5.02
CA GLN A 89 3.08 12.37 -3.93
C GLN A 89 2.65 10.97 -3.43
N PRO A 90 2.33 10.81 -2.14
CA PRO A 90 1.77 9.55 -1.63
C PRO A 90 0.39 9.29 -2.23
N THR A 91 0.02 8.01 -2.31
CA THR A 91 -1.29 7.54 -2.79
C THR A 91 -2.42 7.90 -1.82
N ASP A 92 -2.19 7.78 -0.51
CA ASP A 92 -3.10 8.30 0.55
C ASP A 92 -2.35 9.26 1.49
N PRO A 93 -2.41 10.58 1.25
CA PRO A 93 -1.77 11.58 2.10
C PRO A 93 -2.23 11.52 3.57
N ARG A 94 -3.49 11.16 3.84
CA ARG A 94 -4.05 11.13 5.20
C ARG A 94 -3.42 10.00 6.01
N VAL A 95 -3.31 8.81 5.42
CA VAL A 95 -2.64 7.66 6.05
C VAL A 95 -1.16 7.99 6.27
N PHE A 96 -0.52 8.63 5.28
CA PHE A 96 0.89 8.98 5.37
C PHE A 96 1.18 10.00 6.48
N ASP A 97 0.41 11.09 6.56
CA ASP A 97 0.57 12.13 7.58
C ASP A 97 0.37 11.57 9.00
N PHE A 98 -0.66 10.74 9.18
CA PHE A 98 -0.90 10.05 10.45
C PHE A 98 0.27 9.11 10.79
N GLY A 99 0.73 8.34 9.80
CA GLY A 99 1.82 7.40 9.92
C GLY A 99 3.11 8.08 10.38
N VAL A 100 3.51 9.18 9.74
CA VAL A 100 4.70 9.97 10.10
C VAL A 100 4.60 10.48 11.54
N ALA A 101 3.43 10.98 11.95
CA ALA A 101 3.22 11.50 13.31
C ALA A 101 3.27 10.40 14.39
N ASN A 102 3.07 9.14 14.03
CA ASN A 102 2.95 8.01 14.97
C ASN A 102 3.94 6.87 14.67
N GLU A 103 4.97 7.11 13.86
CA GLU A 103 5.78 6.07 13.20
C GLU A 103 6.39 5.07 14.19
N GLU A 104 7.00 5.55 15.28
CA GLU A 104 7.60 4.71 16.33
C GLU A 104 6.56 3.79 16.99
N LYS A 105 5.41 4.35 17.36
CA LYS A 105 4.33 3.60 18.02
C LYS A 105 3.76 2.53 17.09
N LEU A 106 3.57 2.88 15.83
CA LEU A 106 3.09 1.94 14.81
C LEU A 106 4.12 0.83 14.58
N TRP A 107 5.40 1.17 14.45
CA TRP A 107 6.46 0.17 14.27
C TRP A 107 6.52 -0.83 15.43
N VAL A 108 6.53 -0.36 16.68
CA VAL A 108 6.56 -1.23 17.86
C VAL A 108 5.37 -2.19 17.88
N GLN A 109 4.19 -1.74 17.49
CA GLN A 109 3.02 -2.63 17.40
C GLN A 109 3.16 -3.62 16.24
N PHE A 110 3.55 -3.12 15.06
CA PHE A 110 3.71 -3.91 13.83
C PHE A 110 4.72 -5.04 14.02
N GLU A 111 5.88 -4.76 14.59
CA GLU A 111 6.97 -5.72 14.80
C GLU A 111 6.51 -6.96 15.61
N THR A 112 5.61 -6.77 16.58
CA THR A 112 5.08 -7.90 17.38
C THR A 112 4.14 -8.81 16.60
N GLN A 113 3.62 -8.35 15.46
CA GLN A 113 2.60 -9.04 14.66
C GLN A 113 3.09 -9.46 13.27
N MET A 114 4.17 -8.84 12.76
CA MET A 114 4.57 -8.90 11.35
C MET A 114 4.86 -10.31 10.82
N ASN A 115 5.23 -11.26 11.68
CA ASN A 115 5.52 -12.64 11.30
C ASN A 115 4.27 -13.55 11.28
N GLY A 116 3.09 -13.01 11.63
CA GLY A 116 1.82 -13.73 11.63
C GLY A 116 1.06 -13.56 10.31
N GLU A 117 0.10 -14.46 10.08
CA GLU A 117 -0.78 -14.45 8.90
C GLU A 117 -2.02 -13.54 9.09
N ASN A 118 -2.28 -13.07 10.32
CA ASN A 118 -3.40 -12.16 10.59
C ASN A 118 -3.02 -10.72 10.21
N THR A 119 -3.73 -10.15 9.24
CA THR A 119 -3.49 -8.80 8.73
C THR A 119 -4.62 -7.82 8.99
N ASP A 120 -5.70 -8.24 9.65
CA ASP A 120 -6.96 -7.49 9.74
C ASP A 120 -6.81 -6.11 10.40
N ASP A 121 -5.83 -5.96 11.29
CA ASP A 121 -5.54 -4.68 11.97
C ASP A 121 -4.75 -3.69 11.09
N TRP A 122 -4.20 -4.14 9.97
CA TRP A 122 -3.19 -3.38 9.20
C TRP A 122 -3.50 -3.19 7.73
N LEU A 123 -4.13 -4.18 7.09
CA LEU A 123 -4.29 -4.25 5.64
C LEU A 123 -5.75 -4.49 5.27
N PHE A 124 -6.19 -3.82 4.21
CA PHE A 124 -7.53 -3.92 3.64
C PHE A 124 -8.66 -3.64 4.65
N ASN A 125 -8.36 -2.86 5.69
CA ASN A 125 -9.28 -2.50 6.74
C ASN A 125 -9.72 -1.04 6.63
N THR A 126 -10.78 -0.70 7.37
CA THR A 126 -11.30 0.67 7.43
C THR A 126 -10.79 1.38 8.68
N ASP A 127 -11.01 2.70 8.73
CA ASP A 127 -10.74 3.50 9.92
C ASP A 127 -11.32 2.86 11.18
N ASN A 128 -10.50 2.79 12.23
CA ASN A 128 -10.90 2.22 13.51
C ASN A 128 -11.70 3.27 14.30
N PRO A 129 -12.99 3.03 14.60
CA PRO A 129 -13.84 4.01 15.25
C PRO A 129 -13.52 4.22 16.74
N GLU A 130 -12.86 3.27 17.40
CA GLU A 130 -12.51 3.34 18.82
C GLU A 130 -11.22 4.14 19.04
N THR A 131 -10.22 3.93 18.18
CA THR A 131 -8.92 4.60 18.28
C THR A 131 -8.82 5.86 17.43
N GLY A 132 -9.70 6.01 16.43
CA GLY A 132 -9.63 7.06 15.41
C GLY A 132 -8.50 6.84 14.40
N TYR A 133 -7.90 5.66 14.35
CA TYR A 133 -6.77 5.37 13.46
C TYR A 133 -7.28 5.19 12.02
N PRO A 134 -6.56 5.73 11.02
CA PRO A 134 -6.83 5.40 9.63
C PRO A 134 -6.71 3.90 9.38
N GLY A 135 -7.50 3.38 8.44
CA GLY A 135 -7.25 2.05 7.87
C GLY A 135 -5.94 2.00 7.07
N ASN A 136 -5.55 0.79 6.67
CA ASN A 136 -4.42 0.49 5.79
C ASN A 136 -3.04 0.98 6.27
N LEU A 137 -2.82 1.10 7.59
CA LEU A 137 -1.54 1.53 8.14
C LEU A 137 -0.37 0.58 7.84
N GLY A 138 -0.64 -0.66 7.43
CA GLY A 138 0.38 -1.58 6.92
C GLY A 138 1.06 -1.09 5.64
N TYR A 139 0.32 -0.37 4.78
CA TYR A 139 0.86 0.24 3.56
C TYR A 139 1.93 1.28 3.91
N PHE A 140 1.64 2.12 4.91
CA PHE A 140 2.60 3.10 5.42
C PHE A 140 3.87 2.43 5.95
N ILE A 141 3.77 1.39 6.77
CA ILE A 141 4.95 0.69 7.31
C ILE A 141 5.78 0.07 6.17
N GLY A 142 5.14 -0.63 5.25
CA GLY A 142 5.80 -1.19 4.07
C GLY A 142 6.49 -0.14 3.21
N PHE A 143 5.83 1.01 3.00
CA PHE A 143 6.39 2.15 2.30
C PHE A 143 7.68 2.61 2.98
N ARG A 144 7.68 2.80 4.30
CA ARG A 144 8.85 3.30 5.03
C ARG A 144 10.01 2.30 5.05
N ILE A 145 9.72 0.99 5.06
CA ILE A 145 10.73 -0.06 4.86
C ILE A 145 11.39 0.10 3.48
N CYS A 146 10.58 0.20 2.42
CA CYS A 146 11.07 0.37 1.05
C CYS A 146 11.84 1.67 0.88
N GLU A 147 11.32 2.79 1.40
CA GLU A 147 11.98 4.09 1.38
C GLU A 147 13.36 4.04 2.05
N SER A 148 13.43 3.42 3.24
CA SER A 148 14.70 3.25 3.97
C SER A 148 15.70 2.45 3.14
N TYR A 149 15.27 1.32 2.57
CA TYR A 149 16.09 0.47 1.68
C TYR A 149 16.58 1.24 0.44
N TYR A 150 15.70 2.00 -0.19
CA TYR A 150 16.03 2.80 -1.36
C TYR A 150 17.07 3.87 -1.01
N HIS A 151 16.92 4.58 0.10
CA HIS A 151 17.80 5.69 0.45
C HIS A 151 19.22 5.28 0.76
N GLN A 152 19.43 4.13 1.41
CA GLN A 152 20.76 3.58 1.66
C GLN A 152 21.45 3.03 0.40
N ALA A 153 20.68 2.62 -0.62
CA ALA A 153 21.24 1.98 -1.81
C ALA A 153 22.10 2.97 -2.60
N VAL A 154 23.31 2.56 -2.98
CA VAL A 154 24.18 3.37 -3.85
C VAL A 154 23.60 3.44 -5.27
N ASP A 155 23.13 2.29 -5.76
CA ASP A 155 22.45 2.19 -7.05
C ASP A 155 20.93 2.08 -6.85
N LYS A 156 20.24 3.18 -7.13
CA LYS A 156 18.79 3.29 -7.01
C LYS A 156 18.04 2.37 -7.97
N LYS A 157 18.60 2.06 -9.15
CA LYS A 157 17.96 1.16 -10.12
C LYS A 157 17.99 -0.28 -9.62
N SER A 158 19.12 -0.67 -9.04
CA SER A 158 19.26 -1.98 -8.41
C SER A 158 18.29 -2.11 -7.22
N ALA A 159 18.15 -1.07 -6.39
CA ALA A 159 17.21 -1.08 -5.27
C ALA A 159 15.75 -1.28 -5.70
N ILE A 160 15.30 -0.55 -6.74
CA ILE A 160 13.95 -0.72 -7.31
C ILE A 160 13.77 -2.14 -7.85
N LYS A 161 14.78 -2.68 -8.55
CA LYS A 161 14.71 -4.05 -9.04
C LYS A 161 14.58 -5.05 -7.89
N GLU A 162 15.33 -4.87 -6.80
CA GLU A 162 15.26 -5.75 -5.64
C GLU A 162 13.89 -5.69 -4.96
N MET A 163 13.25 -4.52 -4.87
CA MET A 163 11.86 -4.38 -4.38
C MET A 163 10.84 -5.15 -5.23
N LEU A 164 11.08 -5.24 -6.54
CA LEU A 164 10.22 -5.94 -7.49
C LEU A 164 10.54 -7.43 -7.61
N GLU A 165 11.64 -7.91 -7.01
CA GLU A 165 12.10 -9.30 -7.11
C GLU A 165 12.54 -9.90 -5.75
N ILE A 166 11.94 -9.45 -4.64
CA ILE A 166 12.19 -9.91 -3.27
C ILE A 166 11.95 -11.43 -3.18
N ARG A 167 12.94 -12.13 -2.62
CA ARG A 167 12.86 -13.57 -2.33
C ARG A 167 12.85 -13.90 -0.85
N ASP A 168 13.20 -12.93 -0.01
CA ASP A 168 13.34 -13.07 1.43
C ASP A 168 12.97 -11.71 2.05
N PHE A 169 11.72 -11.61 2.54
CA PHE A 169 11.17 -10.38 3.09
C PHE A 169 11.79 -10.01 4.43
N GLU A 170 12.11 -10.99 5.29
CA GLU A 170 12.82 -10.75 6.55
C GLU A 170 14.22 -10.17 6.30
N LYS A 171 14.95 -10.74 5.33
CA LYS A 171 16.24 -10.21 4.92
C LYS A 171 16.09 -8.82 4.31
N PHE A 172 15.08 -8.58 3.48
CA PHE A 172 14.83 -7.25 2.91
C PHE A 172 14.58 -6.20 4.00
N LEU A 173 13.73 -6.51 4.98
CA LEU A 173 13.52 -5.65 6.16
C LEU A 173 14.83 -5.39 6.90
N LYS A 174 15.62 -6.43 7.20
CA LYS A 174 16.90 -6.27 7.89
C LYS A 174 17.87 -5.40 7.10
N ASP A 175 17.98 -5.65 5.80
CA ASP A 175 18.86 -4.89 4.93
C ASP A 175 18.39 -3.43 4.86
N SER A 176 17.09 -3.13 4.91
CA SER A 176 16.56 -1.76 4.88
C SER A 176 16.98 -0.89 6.07
N ALA A 177 17.47 -1.52 7.15
CA ALA A 177 17.78 -0.90 8.43
C ALA A 177 16.60 -0.17 9.11
N TYR A 178 15.38 -0.27 8.58
CA TYR A 178 14.20 0.44 9.09
C TYR A 178 13.91 0.06 10.55
N GLY A 179 13.85 -1.25 10.84
CA GLY A 179 13.56 -1.73 12.19
C GLY A 179 14.64 -1.38 13.23
N SER A 180 15.86 -1.06 12.80
CA SER A 180 16.95 -0.66 13.71
C SER A 180 16.93 0.83 14.09
N LYS A 181 15.97 1.61 13.56
CA LYS A 181 15.75 3.02 13.90
C LYS A 181 15.14 3.20 15.30
N TYR A 182 14.46 2.17 15.80
CA TYR A 182 13.67 2.15 17.03
C TYR A 182 14.19 1.07 17.98
#